data_AF-W7TI62-F1
#
_entry.id   AF-W7TI62-F1
#
_cell.length_a   1.000
_cell.length_b   1.000
_cell.length_c   1.000
_cell.angle_alpha   90.00
_cell.angle_beta   90.00
_cell.angle_gamma   90.00
#
_symmetry.space_group_name_H-M   'P 1'
#
loop_
_entity.id
_entity.type
_entity.pdbx_description
1 polymer ?
#
loop_
_entity_poly.entity_id
_entity_poly.type
_entity_poly.pdbx_seq_one_letter_code
_entity_poly.pdbx_strand_id
1 'polypeptide(L)'
;MSIDTACSSSLVALDAACQTLHRGRCLSAVVAGVNLMLDASSTVVLCRARMLCADARCKTFDASANGYVRGEGCGAVVLKRLSDATAAGDRVLAVKR
;
A
#
# COMPACT_ATOMS: atom_id res chain seq x y z
N MET A 1 1.02 -5.68 14.10
CA MET A 1 1.55 -4.31 14.07
C MET A 1 0.83 -3.56 12.97
N SER A 2 0.34 -2.36 13.24
CA SER A 2 -0.12 -1.43 12.20
C SER A 2 0.99 -0.45 11.87
N ILE A 3 1.03 0.01 10.61
CA ILE A 3 1.95 1.05 10.14
C ILE A 3 1.09 2.15 9.57
N ASP A 4 1.32 3.38 10.07
CA ASP A 4 0.70 4.59 9.56
C ASP A 4 1.81 5.54 9.11
N THR A 5 1.93 5.67 7.80
CA THR A 5 2.76 6.67 7.11
C THR A 5 1.93 7.39 6.06
N ALA A 6 0.62 7.57 6.33
CA ALA A 6 -0.35 8.07 5.38
C ALA A 6 -0.36 7.28 4.05
N CYS A 7 -0.15 7.93 2.91
CA CYS A 7 -0.30 7.35 1.57
C CYS A 7 0.67 6.19 1.26
N SER A 8 1.80 6.08 1.97
CA SER A 8 2.80 5.03 1.75
C SER A 8 2.66 3.81 2.67
N SER A 9 1.65 3.78 3.54
CA SER A 9 1.55 2.80 4.64
C SER A 9 1.67 1.34 4.21
N SER A 10 1.02 0.96 3.10
CA SER A 10 1.09 -0.42 2.58
C SER A 10 2.48 -0.79 2.06
N LEU A 11 3.19 0.14 1.42
CA LEU A 11 4.56 -0.08 0.95
C LEU A 11 5.57 -0.12 2.10
N VAL A 12 5.40 0.71 3.12
CA VAL A 12 6.24 0.65 4.33
C VAL A 12 6.00 -0.64 5.12
N ALA A 13 4.74 -1.12 5.15
CA ALA A 13 4.45 -2.44 5.72
C ALA A 13 5.10 -3.58 4.95
N LEU A 14 5.13 -3.50 3.62
CA LEU A 14 5.85 -4.45 2.77
C LEU A 14 7.36 -4.44 3.09
N ASP A 15 7.97 -3.26 3.17
CA ASP A 15 9.39 -3.11 3.49
C ASP A 15 9.74 -3.68 4.88
N ALA A 16 8.96 -3.34 5.90
CA ALA A 16 9.17 -3.85 7.26
C ALA A 16 9.05 -5.39 7.33
N ALA A 17 8.11 -5.98 6.59
CA ALA A 17 7.97 -7.43 6.49
C ALA A 17 9.16 -8.07 5.77
N CYS A 18 9.64 -7.46 4.66
CA CYS A 18 10.86 -7.89 3.99
C CYS A 18 12.06 -7.87 4.95
N GLN A 19 12.29 -6.77 5.69
CA GLN A 19 13.39 -6.70 6.66
C GLN A 19 13.29 -7.78 7.75
N THR A 20 12.08 -8.07 8.23
CA THR A 20 11.83 -9.09 9.26
C THR A 20 12.14 -10.50 8.74
N LEU A 21 11.73 -10.81 7.51
CA LEU A 21 12.04 -12.07 6.82
C LEU A 21 13.54 -12.23 6.56
N HIS A 22 14.23 -11.18 6.11
CA HIS A 22 15.67 -11.21 5.85
C HIS A 22 16.48 -11.41 7.13
N ARG A 23 16.03 -10.86 8.26
CA ARG A 23 16.66 -11.06 9.57
C ARG A 23 16.33 -12.41 10.21
N GLY A 24 15.60 -13.29 9.53
CA GLY A 24 15.22 -14.61 10.06
C GLY A 24 14.26 -14.56 11.25
N ARG A 25 13.62 -13.40 11.52
CA ARG A 25 12.73 -13.23 12.67
C ARG A 25 11.34 -13.85 12.44
N CYS A 26 11.01 -14.13 11.19
CA CYS A 26 9.88 -14.97 10.80
C CYS A 26 10.20 -15.77 9.53
N LEU A 27 9.40 -16.80 9.25
CA LEU A 27 9.51 -17.65 8.05
C LEU A 27 8.55 -17.19 6.93
N SER A 28 7.42 -16.61 7.31
CA SER A 28 6.44 -16.02 6.42
C SER A 28 5.90 -14.74 7.03
N ALA A 29 5.32 -13.87 6.20
CA ALA A 29 4.64 -12.67 6.63
C ALA A 29 3.40 -12.43 5.78
N VAL A 30 2.33 -11.93 6.39
CA VAL A 30 1.17 -11.39 5.67
C VAL A 30 1.27 -9.87 5.73
N VAL A 31 1.21 -9.22 4.57
CA VAL A 31 1.18 -7.77 4.46
C VAL A 31 -0.15 -7.38 3.84
N ALA A 32 -0.88 -6.50 4.51
CA ALA A 32 -2.16 -6.00 4.04
C ALA A 32 -2.21 -4.47 4.11
N GLY A 33 -2.96 -3.86 3.19
CA GLY A 33 -3.27 -2.44 3.20
C GLY A 33 -4.77 -2.25 2.97
N VAL A 34 -5.34 -1.24 3.63
CA VAL A 34 -6.74 -0.86 3.49
C VAL A 34 -6.89 0.65 3.56
N ASN A 35 -7.78 1.19 2.73
CA ASN A 35 -8.24 2.57 2.79
C ASN A 35 -9.74 2.63 2.54
N LEU A 36 -10.49 3.21 3.48
CA LEU A 36 -11.94 3.41 3.41
C LEU A 36 -12.28 4.86 3.76
N MET A 37 -13.30 5.41 3.11
CA MET A 37 -13.80 6.77 3.27
C MET A 37 -15.12 6.75 4.05
N LEU A 38 -15.04 6.39 5.33
CA LEU A 38 -16.21 6.22 6.18
C LEU A 38 -16.75 7.53 6.78
N ASP A 39 -15.99 8.62 6.67
CA ASP A 39 -16.31 9.93 7.21
C ASP A 39 -15.93 11.05 6.22
N ALA A 40 -16.83 12.02 6.04
CA ALA A 40 -16.67 13.15 5.13
C ALA A 40 -15.63 14.17 5.62
N SER A 41 -15.36 14.27 6.93
CA SER A 41 -14.43 15.22 7.54
C SER A 41 -13.03 15.15 6.92
N SER A 42 -12.52 13.93 6.67
CA SER A 42 -11.23 13.73 6.01
C SER A 42 -11.24 14.30 4.59
N THR A 43 -12.32 14.12 3.84
CA THR A 43 -12.47 14.71 2.51
C THR A 43 -12.51 16.24 2.60
N VAL A 44 -13.24 16.81 3.55
CA VAL A 44 -13.33 18.27 3.75
C VAL A 44 -11.96 18.87 4.07
N VAL A 45 -11.16 18.22 4.90
CA VAL A 45 -9.78 18.65 5.22
C VAL A 45 -8.93 18.68 3.94
N LEU A 46 -8.99 17.62 3.12
CA LEU A 46 -8.24 17.53 1.86
C LEU A 46 -8.70 18.57 0.81
N CYS A 47 -10.01 18.89 0.77
CA CYS A 47 -10.54 19.98 -0.05
C CYS A 47 -9.99 21.34 0.41
N ARG A 48 -9.99 21.61 1.72
CA ARG A 48 -9.46 22.87 2.28
C ARG A 48 -7.96 23.02 2.00
N ALA A 49 -7.23 21.90 2.01
CA ALA A 49 -5.82 21.84 1.62
C ALA A 49 -5.58 21.95 0.10
N ARG A 50 -6.63 22.08 -0.72
CA ARG A 50 -6.58 22.13 -2.19
C ARG A 50 -5.88 20.91 -2.82
N MET A 51 -6.00 19.75 -2.18
CA MET A 51 -5.40 18.51 -2.69
C MET A 51 -6.30 17.76 -3.69
N LEU A 52 -7.61 18.01 -3.63
CA LEU A 52 -8.60 17.30 -4.45
C LEU A 52 -8.97 18.09 -5.72
N CYS A 53 -9.09 17.36 -6.83
CA CYS A 53 -9.59 17.88 -8.10
C CYS A 53 -11.13 17.97 -8.12
N ALA A 54 -11.68 18.99 -8.77
CA ALA A 54 -13.14 19.19 -8.86
C ALA A 54 -13.81 18.30 -9.91
N ASP A 55 -13.05 17.84 -10.91
CA ASP A 55 -13.50 16.98 -12.01
C ASP A 55 -13.31 15.48 -11.73
N ALA A 56 -13.01 15.15 -10.47
CA ALA A 56 -12.98 13.79 -9.92
C ALA A 56 -12.06 12.80 -10.66
N ARG A 57 -10.94 13.29 -11.22
CA ARG A 57 -9.98 12.47 -11.96
C ARG A 57 -8.54 12.73 -11.55
N CYS A 58 -7.80 11.68 -11.24
CA CYS A 58 -6.35 11.73 -11.14
C CYS A 58 -5.76 11.82 -12.56
N LYS A 59 -5.28 13.00 -12.96
CA LYS A 59 -4.68 13.24 -14.29
C LYS A 59 -3.16 13.07 -14.25
N THR A 60 -2.71 11.87 -13.89
CA THR A 60 -1.28 11.60 -13.68
C THR A 60 -0.47 11.98 -14.94
N PHE A 61 0.50 12.88 -14.76
CA PHE A 61 1.39 13.41 -15.80
C PHE A 61 0.73 14.29 -16.89
N ASP A 62 -0.55 14.65 -16.75
CA ASP A 62 -1.23 15.56 -17.69
C ASP A 62 -0.93 17.03 -17.38
N ALA A 63 -0.82 17.87 -18.42
CA ALA A 63 -0.57 19.30 -18.26
C ALA A 63 -1.70 20.06 -17.53
N SER A 64 -2.92 19.51 -17.54
CA SER A 64 -4.09 20.05 -16.84
C SER A 64 -4.31 19.46 -15.44
N ALA A 65 -3.32 18.74 -14.89
CA ALA A 65 -3.39 18.17 -13.55
C ALA A 65 -3.60 19.25 -12.48
N ASN A 66 -4.60 19.04 -11.63
CA ASN A 66 -5.14 20.03 -10.69
C ASN A 66 -5.43 19.45 -9.29
N GLY A 67 -4.88 18.27 -8.97
CA GLY A 67 -5.13 17.53 -7.73
C GLY A 67 -5.31 16.03 -7.99
N TYR A 68 -5.71 15.29 -6.96
CA TYR A 68 -6.07 13.87 -7.07
C TYR A 68 -7.53 13.64 -6.65
N VAL A 69 -8.03 12.41 -6.80
CA VAL A 69 -9.30 11.98 -6.20
C VAL A 69 -9.04 10.83 -5.25
N ARG A 70 -9.76 10.82 -4.12
CA ARG A 70 -9.65 9.73 -3.15
C ARG A 70 -10.25 8.45 -3.73
N GLY A 71 -9.62 7.31 -3.43
CA GLY A 71 -10.13 5.99 -3.80
C GLY A 71 -10.14 5.06 -2.60
N GLU A 72 -11.06 4.10 -2.58
CA GLU A 72 -11.11 3.04 -1.57
C GLU A 72 -10.46 1.76 -2.11
N GLY A 73 -10.01 0.91 -1.20
CA GLY A 73 -9.50 -0.40 -1.58
C GLY A 73 -8.86 -1.14 -0.42
N CYS A 74 -8.79 -2.46 -0.55
CA CYS A 74 -8.02 -3.31 0.32
C CYS A 74 -7.27 -4.37 -0.51
N GLY A 75 -6.15 -4.84 0.02
CA GLY A 75 -5.35 -5.88 -0.61
C GLY A 75 -4.38 -6.49 0.37
N ALA A 76 -4.02 -7.75 0.13
CA ALA A 76 -3.04 -8.47 0.93
C ALA A 76 -2.16 -9.37 0.07
N VAL A 77 -0.93 -9.58 0.53
CA VAL A 77 0.05 -10.50 -0.04
C VAL A 77 0.68 -11.35 1.05
N VAL A 78 1.04 -12.58 0.70
CA VAL A 78 1.84 -13.47 1.54
C VAL A 78 3.26 -13.47 1.04
N LEU A 79 4.21 -13.24 1.95
CA LEU A 79 5.64 -13.19 1.67
C LEU A 79 6.35 -14.34 2.37
N LYS A 80 7.35 -14.90 1.68
CA LYS A 80 8.37 -15.81 2.19
C LYS A 80 9.72 -15.43 1.57
N ARG A 81 10.82 -15.90 2.14
CA ARG A 81 12.10 -15.89 1.42
C ARG A 81 11.98 -16.80 0.19
N LEU A 82 12.59 -16.41 -0.93
CA LEU A 82 12.47 -17.18 -2.18
C LEU A 82 12.96 -18.63 -2.01
N SER A 83 14.06 -18.84 -1.29
CA SER A 83 14.57 -20.17 -0.95
C SER A 83 13.50 -21.05 -0.29
N ASP A 84 12.77 -20.47 0.66
CA ASP A 84 11.81 -21.19 1.48
C ASP A 84 10.54 -21.48 0.69
N ALA A 85 10.10 -20.52 -0.14
CA ALA A 85 8.98 -20.70 -1.06
C ALA A 85 9.27 -21.79 -2.10
N THR A 86 10.47 -21.80 -2.68
CA THR A 86 10.89 -22.82 -3.65
C THR A 86 11.01 -24.19 -2.99
N ALA A 87 11.61 -24.29 -1.80
CA ALA A 87 11.71 -25.55 -1.07
C ALA A 87 10.34 -26.13 -0.68
N ALA A 88 9.37 -25.27 -0.39
CA ALA A 88 8.00 -25.66 -0.08
C ALA A 88 7.14 -25.96 -1.33
N GLY A 89 7.65 -25.71 -2.54
CA GLY A 89 6.87 -25.85 -3.78
C GLY A 89 5.75 -24.82 -3.92
N ASP A 90 5.87 -23.66 -3.26
CA ASP A 90 4.85 -22.61 -3.32
C ASP A 90 4.78 -21.97 -4.73
N ARG A 91 3.57 -21.58 -5.15
CA ARG A 91 3.40 -20.76 -6.36
C ARG A 91 3.90 -19.34 -6.11
N VAL A 92 5.01 -18.98 -6.75
CA VAL A 92 5.58 -17.62 -6.69
C VAL A 92 4.93 -16.74 -7.75
N LEU A 93 4.22 -15.69 -7.33
CA LEU A 93 3.58 -14.72 -8.24
C LEU A 93 4.54 -13.63 -8.73
N ALA A 94 5.48 -13.20 -7.88
CA ALA A 94 6.49 -12.20 -8.17
C ALA A 94 7.64 -12.29 -7.15
N VAL A 95 8.77 -11.64 -7.45
CA VAL A 95 9.94 -11.55 -6.56
C VAL A 95 10.30 -10.09 -6.33
N LYS A 96 10.33 -9.65 -5.06
CA LYS A 96 10.86 -8.35 -4.65
C LYS A 96 12.39 -8.46 -4.55
N ARG A 97 13.10 -7.64 -5.32
CA ARG A 97 14.58 -7.55 -5.31
C ARG A 97 15.08 -6.49 -4.33
#